data_AF-A0A6I0FDC1-F1
#
_entry.id   AF-A0A6I0FDC1-F1
#
_cell.length_a   1.000
_cell.length_b   1.000
_cell.length_c   1.000
_cell.angle_alpha   90.00
_cell.angle_beta   90.00
_cell.angle_gamma   90.00
#
_symmetry.space_group_name_H-M   'P 1'
#
loop_
_entity.id
_entity.type
_entity.pdbx_description
1 polymer ?
#
loop_
_entity_poly.entity_id
_entity_poly.type
_entity_poly.pdbx_seq_one_letter_code
_entity_poly.pdbx_strand_id
1 'polypeptide(L)' 'MNGSLMMIYEEFKSTYDSYMMWVVVLIGLFLILFDGKQLKKLKLMKEAKIANVLGYFYIIVGIGVYIVLAIF' A
#
# COMPACT_ATOMS: atom_id res chain seq x y z
N MET A 1 27.01 -1.27 6.22
CA MET A 1 25.77 -1.66 6.93
C MET A 1 26.11 -2.73 7.95
N ASN A 2 25.49 -2.73 9.14
CA ASN A 2 25.57 -3.86 10.08
C ASN A 2 25.03 -5.13 9.39
N GLY A 3 25.69 -6.28 9.57
CA GLY A 3 25.32 -7.53 8.88
C GLY A 3 23.87 -7.98 9.10
N SER A 4 23.27 -7.64 10.25
CA SER A 4 21.86 -7.91 10.55
C SER A 4 20.88 -7.10 9.71
N LEU A 5 21.19 -5.84 9.40
CA LEU A 5 20.33 -4.98 8.57
C LEU A 5 20.31 -5.41 7.11
N MET A 6 21.44 -5.96 6.62
CA MET A 6 21.54 -6.47 5.25
C MET A 6 20.62 -7.68 5.04
N MET A 7 20.61 -8.63 5.99
CA MET A 7 19.72 -9.80 5.90
C MET A 7 18.24 -9.42 5.87
N ILE A 8 17.82 -8.50 6.76
CA ILE A 8 16.43 -8.01 6.79
C ILE A 8 16.06 -7.34 5.47
N TYR A 9 16.98 -6.57 4.88
CA TYR A 9 16.76 -5.90 3.60
C TYR A 9 16.51 -6.89 2.46
N GLU A 10 17.37 -7.91 2.33
CA GLU A 10 17.24 -8.90 1.25
C GLU A 10 15.98 -9.74 1.38
N GLU A 11 15.62 -10.14 2.60
CA GLU A 11 14.40 -10.91 2.85
C GLU A 11 13.13 -10.09 2.55
N PHE A 12 13.13 -8.82 2.95
CA PHE A 12 12.05 -7.88 2.61
C PHE A 12 11.96 -7.63 1.09
N LYS A 13 13.10 -7.41 0.43
CA LYS A 13 13.18 -7.23 -1.03
C LYS A 13 12.69 -8.46 -1.79
N SER A 14 13.01 -9.66 -1.31
CA SER A 14 12.52 -10.91 -1.90
C SER A 14 11.00 -11.09 -1.74
N THR A 15 10.44 -10.61 -0.64
CA THR A 15 9.00 -10.74 -0.34
C THR A 15 8.18 -9.69 -1.09
N TYR A 16 8.71 -8.47 -1.23
CA TYR A 16 8.04 -7.35 -1.87
C TYR A 16 8.33 -7.31 -3.38
N ASP A 17 7.91 -8.35 -4.08
CA ASP A 17 8.05 -8.47 -5.53
C ASP A 17 6.95 -7.68 -6.28
N SER A 18 6.95 -7.79 -7.62
CA SER A 18 5.95 -7.12 -8.46
C SER A 18 4.52 -7.59 -8.16
N TYR A 19 4.34 -8.84 -7.74
CA TYR A 19 3.03 -9.38 -7.38
C TYR A 19 2.53 -8.72 -6.09
N MET A 20 3.38 -8.61 -5.07
CA MET A 20 3.02 -7.96 -3.82
C MET A 20 2.70 -6.46 -4.01
N MET A 21 3.43 -5.78 -4.90
CA MET A 21 3.12 -4.40 -5.28
C MET A 21 1.71 -4.30 -5.89
N TRP A 22 1.36 -5.17 -6.83
CA TRP A 22 0.01 -5.19 -7.42
C TRP A 22 -1.08 -5.47 -6.38
N VAL A 23 -0.85 -6.40 -5.45
CA VAL A 23 -1.78 -6.68 -4.34
C VAL A 23 -2.01 -5.42 -3.51
N VAL A 24 -0.94 -4.72 -3.13
CA VAL A 24 -1.01 -3.48 -2.36
C VAL A 24 -1.77 -2.38 -3.10
N VAL A 25 -1.52 -2.21 -4.40
CA VAL A 25 -2.26 -1.24 -5.24
C VAL A 25 -3.74 -1.60 -5.32
N LEU A 26 -4.06 -2.88 -5.50
CA LEU A 26 -5.45 -3.36 -5.55
C LEU A 26 -6.18 -3.11 -4.23
N ILE A 27 -5.54 -3.34 -3.08
CA ILE A 27 -6.10 -3.01 -1.76
C ILE A 27 -6.40 -1.51 -1.67
N GLY A 28 -5.47 -0.66 -2.11
CA GLY A 28 -5.67 0.78 -2.11
C GLY A 28 -6.82 1.23 -3.02
N LEU A 29 -6.94 0.64 -4.21
CA LEU A 29 -8.07 0.87 -5.11
C LEU A 29 -9.39 0.38 -4.50
N PHE A 30 -9.38 -0.76 -3.81
CA PHE A 30 -10.57 -1.32 -3.18
C PHE A 30 -11.11 -0.38 -2.08
N LEU A 31 -10.21 0.12 -1.22
CA LEU A 31 -10.52 1.11 -0.19
C LEU A 31 -11.18 2.38 -0.75
N ILE A 32 -10.71 2.88 -1.89
CA ILE A 32 -11.26 4.10 -2.51
C ILE A 32 -12.61 3.81 -3.21
N LEU A 33 -12.65 2.74 -4.00
CA LEU A 33 -13.75 2.47 -4.92
C LEU A 33 -14.94 1.77 -4.27
N PHE A 34 -14.70 0.90 -3.29
CA PHE A 34 -15.74 0.14 -2.61
C PHE A 34 -16.02 0.74 -1.24
N ASP A 35 -15.07 0.66 -0.30
CA ASP A 35 -15.31 1.08 1.09
C ASP A 35 -15.61 2.57 1.19
N GLY A 36 -14.78 3.41 0.56
CA GLY A 36 -14.95 4.86 0.53
C GLY A 36 -16.28 5.29 -0.09
N LYS A 37 -16.79 4.56 -1.09
CA LYS A 37 -18.11 4.82 -1.68
C LYS A 37 -19.24 4.28 -0.82
N GLN A 38 -19.09 3.10 -0.22
CA GLN A 38 -20.10 2.50 0.65
C GLN A 38 -20.31 3.33 1.91
N LEU A 39 -19.23 3.80 2.56
CA LEU A 39 -19.29 4.66 3.73
C LEU A 39 -19.97 6.01 3.41
N LYS A 40 -19.71 6.58 2.23
CA LYS A 40 -20.45 7.78 1.76
C LYS A 40 -21.94 7.50 1.59
N LYS A 41 -22.33 6.35 1.03
CA LYS A 41 -23.74 5.95 0.90
C LYS A 41 -24.42 5.81 2.27
N LEU A 42 -23.68 5.37 3.29
CA LEU A 42 -24.13 5.27 4.68
C LEU A 42 -24.09 6.61 5.44
N LYS A 43 -23.72 7.72 4.79
CA LYS A 43 -23.52 9.06 5.39
C LYS A 43 -22.40 9.12 6.45
N LEU A 44 -21.52 8.11 6.47
CA LEU A 44 -20.33 8.02 7.33
C LEU A 44 -19.16 8.76 6.68
N MET A 45 -19.25 10.10 6.65
CA MET A 45 -18.34 10.95 5.87
C MET A 45 -16.91 10.99 6.43
N LYS A 46 -16.74 10.86 7.76
CA LYS A 46 -15.42 10.87 8.40
C LYS A 46 -14.66 9.59 8.07
N GLU A 47 -15.33 8.47 8.23
CA GLU A 47 -14.86 7.12 7.95
C GLU A 47 -14.54 6.98 6.47
N ALA A 48 -15.41 7.49 5.59
CA ALA A 48 -15.15 7.54 4.16
C ALA A 48 -13.90 8.34 3.81
N LYS A 49 -13.65 9.46 4.51
CA LYS A 49 -12.43 10.26 4.29
C LYS A 49 -11.19 9.46 4.70
N ILE A 50 -11.23 8.76 5.84
CA ILE A 50 -10.14 7.90 6.30
C ILE A 50 -9.88 6.78 5.30
N ALA A 51 -10.92 6.08 4.84
CA ALA A 51 -10.79 5.01 3.85
C ALA A 51 -10.13 5.50 2.54
N ASN A 52 -10.53 6.67 2.04
CA ASN A 52 -9.92 7.25 0.85
C ASN A 52 -8.46 7.64 1.08
N VAL A 53 -8.13 8.25 2.23
CA VAL A 53 -6.74 8.62 2.57
C VAL A 53 -5.86 7.37 2.68
N LEU A 54 -6.35 6.31 3.35
CA LEU A 54 -5.64 5.04 3.44
C LEU A 54 -5.45 4.43 2.05
N GLY A 55 -6.48 4.44 1.20
CA GLY A 55 -6.35 3.90 -0.15
C GLY A 55 -5.29 4.62 -1.00
N TYR A 56 -5.25 5.97 -0.96
CA TYR A 56 -4.19 6.73 -1.63
C TYR A 56 -2.81 6.45 -1.03
N PHE A 57 -2.74 6.29 0.29
CA PHE A 57 -1.49 5.94 0.96
C PHE A 57 -0.98 4.57 0.50
N TYR A 58 -1.83 3.54 0.45
CA TYR A 58 -1.47 2.22 -0.06
C TYR A 58 -0.94 2.27 -1.50
N ILE A 59 -1.58 3.06 -2.39
CA ILE A 59 -1.14 3.20 -3.78
C ILE A 59 0.21 3.92 -3.86
N ILE A 60 0.33 5.10 -3.26
CA ILE A 60 1.54 5.93 -3.36
C ILE A 60 2.73 5.26 -2.69
N VAL A 61 2.53 4.76 -1.46
CA VAL A 61 3.61 4.11 -0.69
C VAL A 61 3.96 2.76 -1.29
N GLY A 62 2.98 1.96 -1.71
CA GLY A 62 3.26 0.65 -2.30
C GLY A 62 4.09 0.74 -3.58
N ILE A 63 3.72 1.66 -4.48
CA ILE A 63 4.50 1.92 -5.70
C ILE A 63 5.88 2.50 -5.34
N GLY A 64 5.93 3.47 -4.41
CA GLY A 64 7.19 4.09 -3.98
C GLY A 64 8.17 3.09 -3.38
N VAL A 65 7.71 2.20 -2.49
CA VAL A 65 8.51 1.14 -1.87
C VAL A 65 9.02 0.17 -2.94
N TYR A 66 8.17 -0.27 -3.87
CA TYR A 66 8.59 -1.14 -4.96
C TYR A 66 9.70 -0.51 -5.80
N ILE A 67 9.56 0.77 -6.17
CA ILE A 67 10.59 1.47 -6.96
C ILE A 67 11.90 1.55 -6.20
N VAL A 68 11.87 1.87 -4.90
CA VAL A 68 13.08 1.93 -4.07
C VAL A 68 13.77 0.56 -4.01
N LEU A 69 13.01 -0.51 -3.74
CA LEU A 69 13.56 -1.87 -3.65
C LEU A 69 14.01 -2.44 -5.01
N ALA A 70 13.39 -2.00 -6.11
CA ALA A 70 13.75 -2.44 -7.45
C ALA A 70 15.05 -1.79 -7.93
N ILE A 71 15.30 -0.53 -7.54
CA ILE A 71 16.48 0.23 -7.95
C ILE A 71 17.70 -0.08 -7.09
N PHE A 72 17.53 -0.18 -5.76
CA PHE A 72 18.60 -0.40 -4.79
C PHE A 72 18.64 -1.85 -4.33
#